data_AF-A0A1Y3EI16-F1
#
_entry.id   AF-A0A1Y3EI16-F1
#
_cell.length_a   1.000
_cell.length_b   1.000
_cell.length_c   1.000
_cell.angle_alpha   90.00
_cell.angle_beta   90.00
_cell.angle_gamma   90.00
#
_symmetry.space_group_name_H-M   'P 1'
#
loop_
_entity.id
_entity.type
_entity.pdbx_description
1 polymer ?
#
loop_
_entity_poly.entity_id
_entity_poly.type
_entity_poly.pdbx_seq_one_letter_code
_entity_poly.pdbx_strand_id
1 'polypeptide(L)'
;MAEIANHEMQINKVVNAGEEIMKEDHFLASEIKAKLSALQDNWQLLKEKANKRGQDLEDSYMAHQYLADANEAESWMSEKEPIVGSADYGKDEDSAEVRNFIN
;
A
#
# COMPACT_ATOMS: atom_id res chain seq x y z
N MET A 1 5.34 -6.80 -6.45
CA MET A 1 6.51 -7.65 -6.11
C MET A 1 6.82 -8.74 -7.12
N ALA A 2 5.83 -9.33 -7.82
CA ALA A 2 6.06 -10.43 -8.78
C ALA A 2 7.07 -10.08 -9.91
N GLU A 3 7.03 -8.84 -10.41
CA GLU A 3 7.94 -8.39 -11.48
C GLU A 3 9.41 -8.30 -11.01
N ILE A 4 9.65 -7.77 -9.80
CA ILE A 4 10.99 -7.71 -9.18
C ILE A 4 11.53 -9.12 -8.93
N ALA A 5 10.69 -10.03 -8.46
CA ALA A 5 11.08 -11.43 -8.26
C ALA A 5 11.47 -12.13 -9.57
N ASN A 6 10.77 -11.85 -10.67
CA ASN A 6 11.14 -12.39 -11.98
C ASN A 6 12.48 -11.82 -12.47
N HIS A 7 12.76 -10.54 -12.20
CA HIS A 7 14.01 -9.89 -12.60
C HIS A 7 15.20 -10.36 -11.75
N GLU A 8 14.99 -10.77 -10.49
CA GLU A 8 16.02 -11.41 -9.65
C GLU A 8 16.64 -12.63 -10.34
N MET A 9 15.81 -13.47 -10.96
CA MET A 9 16.30 -14.65 -11.69
C MET A 9 17.19 -14.26 -12.88
N GLN A 10 16.85 -13.20 -13.58
CA GLN A 10 17.62 -12.74 -14.75
C GLN A 10 18.95 -12.11 -14.32
N ILE A 11 18.95 -11.29 -13.26
CA ILE A 11 20.16 -10.74 -12.66
C ILE A 11 21.12 -11.88 -12.27
N ASN A 12 20.62 -12.90 -11.57
CA ASN A 12 21.44 -14.04 -11.15
C ASN A 12 22.02 -14.82 -12.33
N LYS A 13 21.27 -14.98 -13.43
CA LYS A 13 21.79 -15.61 -14.64
C LYS A 13 22.97 -14.83 -15.24
N VAL A 14 22.86 -13.51 -15.29
CA VAL A 14 23.93 -12.64 -15.82
C VAL A 14 25.18 -12.69 -14.92
N VAL A 15 24.99 -12.65 -13.59
CA VAL A 15 26.08 -12.78 -12.63
C VAL A 15 26.81 -14.11 -12.78
N ASN A 16 26.07 -15.22 -12.79
CA ASN A 16 26.66 -16.55 -12.94
C ASN A 16 27.42 -16.69 -14.26
N ALA A 17 26.86 -16.19 -15.36
CA ALA A 17 27.53 -16.24 -16.67
C ALA A 17 28.84 -15.43 -16.67
N GLY A 18 28.84 -14.25 -16.05
CA GLY A 18 30.05 -13.43 -15.93
C GLY A 18 31.11 -14.05 -15.02
N GLU A 19 30.70 -14.72 -13.94
CA GLU A 19 31.61 -15.46 -13.06
C GLU A 19 32.26 -16.66 -13.77
N GLU A 20 31.53 -17.39 -14.62
CA GLU A 20 32.10 -18.47 -15.44
C GLU A 20 33.14 -17.95 -16.43
N ILE A 21 32.87 -16.84 -17.13
CA ILE A 21 33.83 -16.23 -18.07
C ILE A 21 35.12 -15.83 -17.34
N MET A 22 35.02 -15.36 -16.10
CA MET A 22 36.19 -15.00 -15.30
C MET A 22 37.04 -16.20 -14.87
N LYS A 23 36.48 -17.41 -14.79
CA LYS A 23 37.22 -18.64 -14.41
C LYS A 23 38.14 -19.13 -15.53
N GLU A 24 37.90 -18.74 -16.77
CA GLU A 24 38.69 -19.14 -17.95
C GLU A 24 39.96 -18.29 -18.15
N ASP A 25 40.45 -17.60 -17.11
CA ASP A 25 41.59 -16.66 -17.15
C ASP A 25 41.44 -15.59 -18.26
N HIS A 26 40.20 -15.09 -18.39
CA HIS A 26 39.84 -14.14 -19.43
C HIS A 26 40.56 -12.79 -19.22
N PHE A 27 41.20 -12.26 -20.27
CA PHE A 27 41.98 -11.01 -20.22
C PHE A 27 41.18 -9.78 -19.73
N LEU A 28 39.85 -9.81 -19.82
CA LEU A 28 38.93 -8.79 -19.30
C LEU A 28 38.32 -9.09 -17.92
N ALA A 29 38.81 -10.10 -17.19
CA ALA A 29 38.19 -10.53 -15.93
C ALA A 29 38.00 -9.39 -14.92
N SER A 30 38.95 -8.43 -14.86
CA SER A 30 38.83 -7.25 -14.00
C SER A 30 37.67 -6.32 -14.42
N GLU A 31 37.44 -6.13 -15.72
CA GLU A 31 36.36 -5.30 -16.22
C GLU A 31 35.00 -5.98 -16.00
N ILE A 32 34.93 -7.29 -16.25
CA ILE A 32 33.73 -8.09 -16.00
C ILE A 32 33.37 -8.02 -14.52
N LYS A 33 34.33 -8.22 -13.61
CA LYS A 33 34.12 -8.09 -12.17
C LYS A 33 33.54 -6.73 -11.76
N ALA A 34 34.09 -5.64 -12.31
CA ALA A 34 33.61 -4.30 -12.02
C ALA A 34 32.16 -4.09 -12.49
N LYS A 35 31.81 -4.59 -13.68
CA LYS A 35 30.44 -4.52 -14.22
C LYS A 35 29.45 -5.37 -13.41
N LEU A 36 29.85 -6.57 -12.99
CA LEU A 36 29.01 -7.43 -12.15
C LEU A 36 28.74 -6.81 -10.78
N SER A 37 29.78 -6.24 -10.14
CA SER A 37 29.61 -5.51 -8.87
C SER A 37 28.63 -4.36 -9.03
N ALA A 38 28.81 -3.51 -10.05
CA ALA A 38 27.91 -2.39 -10.30
C ALA A 38 26.47 -2.85 -10.61
N LEU A 39 26.29 -3.99 -11.28
CA LEU A 39 24.98 -4.58 -11.52
C LEU A 39 24.30 -4.99 -10.21
N GLN A 40 25.03 -5.68 -9.33
CA GLN A 40 24.52 -6.12 -8.03
C GLN A 40 24.16 -4.93 -7.12
N ASP A 41 25.01 -3.91 -7.07
CA ASP A 41 24.77 -2.69 -6.29
C ASP A 41 23.51 -1.96 -6.77
N ASN A 42 23.37 -1.77 -8.08
CA ASN A 42 22.18 -1.14 -8.67
C ASN A 42 20.92 -1.97 -8.43
N TRP A 43 21.02 -3.30 -8.50
CA TRP A 43 19.92 -4.21 -8.23
C TRP A 43 19.46 -4.12 -6.78
N GLN A 44 20.40 -4.08 -5.83
CA GLN A 44 20.09 -3.94 -4.41
C GLN A 44 19.43 -2.58 -4.12
N LEU A 45 19.95 -1.50 -4.68
CA LEU A 45 19.35 -0.17 -4.56
C LEU A 45 17.93 -0.10 -5.13
N LEU A 46 17.68 -0.77 -6.27
CA LEU A 46 16.35 -0.85 -6.86
C LEU A 46 15.37 -1.56 -5.91
N LYS A 47 15.77 -2.69 -5.33
CA LYS A 47 14.94 -3.45 -4.37
C LYS A 47 14.58 -2.60 -3.15
N GLU A 48 15.54 -1.88 -2.60
CA GLU A 48 15.34 -0.98 -1.46
C GLU A 48 14.33 0.12 -1.78
N LYS A 49 14.49 0.80 -2.92
CA LYS A 49 13.56 1.84 -3.37
C LYS A 49 12.16 1.31 -3.62
N ALA A 50 12.03 0.13 -4.22
CA ALA A 50 10.74 -0.49 -4.47
C ALA A 50 10.03 -0.88 -3.17
N ASN A 51 10.77 -1.41 -2.19
CA ASN A 51 10.23 -1.74 -0.88
C ASN A 51 9.76 -0.47 -0.14
N LYS A 52 10.60 0.57 -0.08
CA LYS A 52 10.25 1.88 0.49
C LYS A 52 8.97 2.42 -0.13
N ARG A 53 8.86 2.41 -1.47
CA ARG A 53 7.66 2.87 -2.18
C ARG A 53 6.43 2.04 -1.80
N GLY A 54 6.57 0.73 -1.61
CA GLY A 54 5.48 -0.13 -1.16
C GLY A 54 4.98 0.26 0.23
N GLN A 55 5.90 0.52 1.16
CA GLN A 55 5.57 0.98 2.51
C GLN A 55 4.87 2.34 2.49
N ASP A 56 5.42 3.32 1.76
CA ASP A 56 4.86 4.67 1.66
C ASP A 56 3.43 4.66 1.08
N LEU A 57 3.15 3.76 0.13
CA LEU A 57 1.82 3.58 -0.44
C LEU A 57 0.84 2.96 0.55
N GLU A 58 1.27 1.97 1.32
CA GLU A 58 0.45 1.34 2.36
C GLU A 58 0.09 2.35 3.45
N ASP A 59 1.08 3.12 3.92
CA ASP A 59 0.87 4.17 4.92
C ASP A 59 -0.11 5.23 4.40
N SER A 60 0.04 5.66 3.15
CA SER A 60 -0.86 6.63 2.52
C SER A 60 -2.28 6.07 2.37
N TYR A 61 -2.41 4.79 2.00
CA TYR A 61 -3.71 4.13 1.88
C TYR A 61 -4.43 4.09 3.22
N MET A 62 -3.74 3.70 4.29
CA MET A 62 -4.30 3.66 5.65
C MET A 62 -4.72 5.05 6.15
N ALA A 63 -3.91 6.08 5.87
CA ALA A 63 -4.26 7.46 6.21
C ALA A 63 -5.53 7.92 5.49
N HIS A 64 -5.68 7.61 4.20
CA HIS A 64 -6.87 7.96 3.44
C HIS A 64 -8.12 7.20 3.93
N GLN A 65 -7.99 5.92 4.26
CA GLN A 65 -9.09 5.15 4.83
C GLN A 65 -9.57 5.77 6.15
N TYR A 66 -8.65 6.08 7.06
CA TYR A 66 -8.98 6.73 8.33
C TYR A 66 -9.74 8.05 8.14
N LEU A 67 -9.27 8.91 7.21
CA LEU A 67 -9.92 10.17 6.91
C LEU A 67 -11.32 9.98 6.30
N ALA A 68 -11.50 8.98 5.46
CA ALA A 68 -12.80 8.64 4.90
C ALA A 68 -13.78 8.21 6.00
N ASP A 69 -13.35 7.31 6.89
CA ASP A 69 -14.17 6.82 8.01
C ASP A 69 -14.53 7.96 8.98
N ALA A 70 -13.59 8.87 9.26
CA ALA A 70 -13.84 10.05 10.09
C ALA A 70 -14.87 10.99 9.47
N ASN A 71 -14.74 11.28 8.17
CA ASN A 71 -15.70 12.14 7.45
C ASN A 71 -17.10 11.50 7.40
N GLU A 72 -17.19 10.17 7.23
CA GLU A 72 -18.47 9.46 7.28
C GLU A 72 -19.13 9.58 8.66
N ALA A 73 -18.34 9.40 9.73
CA ALA A 73 -18.82 9.57 11.09
C ALA A 73 -19.27 11.00 11.39
N GLU A 74 -18.52 12.02 10.94
CA GLU A 74 -18.89 13.43 11.08
C GLU A 74 -20.19 13.77 10.32
N SER A 75 -20.34 13.25 9.10
CA SER A 75 -21.58 13.41 8.32
C SER A 75 -22.76 12.78 9.05
N TRP A 76 -22.59 11.56 9.55
CA TRP A 76 -23.63 10.85 10.30
C TRP A 76 -24.02 11.61 11.57
N MET A 77 -23.05 12.12 12.34
CA MET A 77 -23.34 12.93 13.53
C MET A 77 -24.10 14.22 13.17
N SER A 78 -23.67 14.93 12.13
CA SER A 78 -24.31 16.17 11.66
C SER A 78 -25.75 15.94 11.19
N GLU A 79 -26.04 14.78 10.59
CA GLU A 79 -27.41 14.40 10.21
C GLU A 79 -28.29 14.08 11.41
N LYS A 80 -27.72 13.55 12.50
CA LYS A 80 -28.48 13.16 13.71
C LYS A 80 -28.61 14.27 14.75
N GLU A 81 -27.68 15.21 14.82
CA GLU A 81 -27.73 16.36 15.75
C GLU A 81 -29.06 17.13 15.72
N PRO A 82 -29.65 17.47 14.56
CA PRO A 82 -30.92 18.20 14.51
C PRO A 82 -32.10 17.38 15.05
N ILE A 83 -32.03 16.05 14.97
CA ILE A 83 -33.08 15.13 15.44
C ILE A 83 -33.09 15.07 16.97
N VAL A 84 -31.91 15.15 17.59
CA VAL A 84 -31.77 15.11 19.06
C VAL A 84 -31.99 16.49 19.70
N GLY A 85 -31.71 17.58 18.97
CA GLY A 85 -32.03 18.96 19.39
C GLY A 85 -33.48 19.40 19.16
N SER A 86 -34.25 18.62 18.41
CA SER A 86 -35.69 18.81 18.24
C SER A 86 -36.41 18.46 19.55
N ALA A 87 -36.70 19.48 20.35
CA ALA A 87 -37.65 19.40 21.46
C ALA A 87 -39.09 19.26 20.92
N ASP A 88 -39.36 18.23 20.10
CA ASP A 88 -40.71 17.80 19.79
C ASP A 88 -41.10 16.75 20.83
N TYR A 89 -41.26 17.22 22.07
CA TYR A 89 -42.05 16.51 23.06
C TYR A 89 -43.48 16.59 22.55
N GLY A 90 -43.88 15.55 21.81
CA GLY A 90 -45.14 15.43 21.08
C GLY A 90 -46.27 16.26 21.69
N LYS A 91 -46.76 17.22 20.91
CA LYS A 91 -47.73 18.18 21.44
C LYS A 91 -49.14 17.63 21.54
N ASP A 92 -49.43 16.49 20.91
CA ASP A 92 -50.74 15.86 20.97
C ASP A 92 -50.57 14.35 21.19
N GLU A 93 -51.41 13.79 22.08
CA GLU A 93 -51.41 12.40 22.59
C GLU A 93 -51.47 11.32 21.48
N ASP A 94 -51.72 11.71 20.22
CA ASP A 94 -51.79 10.83 19.04
C ASP A 94 -50.45 10.57 18.33
N SER A 95 -49.39 11.36 18.58
CA SER A 95 -48.12 11.19 17.83
C SER A 95 -47.18 10.11 18.38
N ALA A 96 -47.49 9.53 19.56
CA ALA A 96 -46.66 8.52 20.21
C ALA A 96 -47.04 7.07 19.87
N GLU A 97 -48.15 6.81 19.19
CA GLU A 97 -48.63 5.46 18.87
C GLU A 97 -48.58 5.13 17.36
N VAL A 98 -47.40 5.14 16.74
CA VAL A 98 -47.19 4.39 15.48
C VAL A 98 -45.90 3.58 15.55
N ARG A 99 -45.77 2.73 16.59
CA ARG A 99 -44.71 1.73 16.64
C ARG A 99 -45.18 0.37 17.15
N ASN A 100 -46.39 -0.08 16.80
CA ASN A 100 -46.80 -1.45 17.14
C ASN A 100 -47.96 -2.03 16.31
N PHE A 101 -47.96 -1.91 14.99
CA PHE A 101 -48.73 -2.86 14.16
C PHE A 101 -48.03 -3.09 12.82
N ILE A 102 -47.28 -4.19 12.73
CA ILE A 102 -47.37 -5.22 11.68
C ILE A 102 -46.61 -6.42 12.27
N ASN A 103 -47.38 -7.43 12.70
CA ASN A 103 -46.93 -8.82 12.84
C ASN A 103 -46.65 -9.40 11.45
#